data_AF-A0A7X7Q634-F1
#
_entry.id   AF-A0A7X7Q634-F1
#
_cell.length_a   1.000
_cell.length_b   1.000
_cell.length_c   1.000
_cell.angle_alpha   90.00
_cell.angle_beta   90.00
_cell.angle_gamma   90.00
#
_symmetry.space_group_name_H-M   'P 1'
#
loop_
_entity.id
_entity.type
_entity.pdbx_description
1 polymer ?
#
loop_
_entity_poly.entity_id
_entity_poly.type
_entity_poly.pdbx_seq_one_letter_code
_entity_poly.pdbx_strand_id
1 'polypeptide(L)' 'MVLMEARVTDATHLELSKPIPVERGRKVFVAVAESTEQVAERSHWLEGTIAGLHAAYGDTEPEYTPAMLRESNPDYGT' A
#
# COMPACT_ATOMS: atom_id res chain seq x y z
N MET A 1 -12.31 -15.32 -6.43
CA MET A 1 -11.80 -14.33 -7.41
C MET A 1 -10.92 -15.08 -8.40
N VAL A 2 -11.17 -14.97 -9.70
CA VAL A 2 -10.34 -15.62 -10.73
C VAL A 2 -9.46 -14.54 -11.34
N LEU A 3 -8.14 -14.69 -11.24
CA LEU A 3 -7.19 -13.81 -11.91
C LEU A 3 -7.00 -14.30 -13.33
N MET A 4 -7.18 -13.42 -14.31
CA MET A 4 -7.02 -13.75 -15.71
C MET A 4 -6.26 -12.67 -16.44
N GLU A 5 -5.40 -13.11 -17.35
CA GLU A 5 -4.70 -12.23 -18.26
C GLU A 5 -5.63 -11.80 -19.38
N ALA A 6 -5.67 -10.50 -19.63
CA ALA A 6 -6.43 -9.89 -20.69
C ALA A 6 -5.66 -8.68 -21.24
N ARG A 7 -5.79 -8.43 -22.53
CA ARG A 7 -5.27 -7.23 -23.18
C ARG A 7 -6.38 -6.20 -23.31
N VAL A 8 -6.08 -4.96 -22.94
CA VAL A 8 -6.96 -3.81 -23.20
C VAL A 8 -6.80 -3.43 -24.67
N THR A 9 -7.87 -3.57 -25.46
CA THR A 9 -7.85 -3.17 -26.89
C THR A 9 -8.30 -1.71 -27.06
N ASP A 10 -9.24 -1.27 -26.22
CA ASP A 10 -9.64 0.13 -26.08
C ASP A 10 -10.31 0.35 -24.70
N ALA A 11 -10.82 1.55 -24.45
CA ALA A 11 -11.42 1.94 -23.17
C ALA A 11 -12.61 1.07 -22.71
N THR A 12 -13.22 0.30 -23.62
CA THR A 12 -14.44 -0.49 -23.37
C THR A 12 -14.31 -1.97 -23.72
N HIS A 13 -13.19 -2.39 -24.30
CA HIS A 13 -12.99 -3.76 -24.77
C HIS A 13 -11.73 -4.39 -24.18
N LEU A 14 -11.90 -5.64 -23.74
CA LEU A 14 -10.85 -6.51 -23.22
C LEU A 14 -10.83 -7.80 -24.05
N GLU A 15 -9.65 -8.18 -24.51
CA GLU A 15 -9.41 -9.47 -25.16
C GLU A 15 -8.81 -10.44 -24.12
N LEU A 16 -9.54 -11.51 -23.80
CA LEU A 16 -9.11 -12.50 -22.82
C LEU A 16 -8.09 -13.45 -23.43
N SER A 17 -6.95 -13.68 -22.77
CA SER A 17 -5.94 -14.65 -23.23
C SER A 17 -6.45 -16.09 -23.18
N LYS A 18 -7.46 -16.38 -22.34
CA LYS A 18 -8.12 -17.68 -22.21
C LYS A 18 -9.62 -17.50 -21.94
N PRO A 19 -10.47 -18.48 -22.28
CA PRO A 19 -11.91 -18.41 -21.98
C PRO A 19 -12.20 -18.33 -20.46
N ILE A 20 -13.17 -17.50 -20.09
CA ILE A 20 -13.73 -17.45 -18.74
C ILE A 20 -14.87 -18.49 -18.60
N PRO A 21 -15.03 -19.17 -17.46
CA PRO A 21 -16.09 -20.15 -17.25
C PRO A 21 -17.42 -19.46 -16.84
N VAL A 22 -17.90 -18.53 -17.67
CA VAL A 22 -19.19 -17.86 -17.47
C VAL A 22 -19.99 -17.86 -18.76
N GLU A 23 -21.31 -17.97 -18.59
CA GLU A 23 -22.25 -17.97 -19.69
C GLU A 23 -22.35 -16.60 -20.38
N ARG A 24 -22.71 -16.63 -21.66
CA ARG A 24 -22.95 -15.43 -22.45
C ARG A 24 -24.05 -14.55 -21.80
N GLY A 25 -23.82 -13.24 -21.77
CA GLY A 25 -24.79 -12.25 -21.26
C GLY A 25 -24.72 -11.96 -19.76
N ARG A 26 -23.83 -12.65 -19.03
CA ARG A 26 -23.56 -12.34 -17.61
C ARG A 26 -22.71 -11.09 -17.47
N LYS A 27 -23.03 -10.26 -16.46
CA LYS A 27 -22.19 -9.14 -16.05
C LYS A 27 -21.00 -9.66 -15.24
N VAL A 28 -19.82 -9.11 -15.50
CA VAL A 28 -18.59 -9.39 -14.76
C VAL A 28 -18.05 -8.07 -14.19
N PHE A 29 -17.37 -8.16 -13.05
CA PHE A 29 -16.61 -7.05 -12.48
C PHE A 29 -15.15 -7.24 -12.83
N VAL A 30 -14.48 -6.17 -13.25
CA VAL A 30 -13.07 -6.18 -13.63
C VAL A 30 -12.29 -5.41 -12.56
N ALA A 31 -11.21 -6.02 -12.08
CA ALA A 31 -10.22 -5.36 -11.26
C ALA A 31 -8.88 -5.44 -12.00
N VAL A 32 -8.17 -4.32 -12.07
CA VAL A 32 -6.82 -4.28 -12.64
C VAL A 32 -5.86 -4.69 -11.53
N ALA A 33 -5.16 -5.81 -11.73
CA ALA A 33 -4.11 -6.21 -10.80
C ALA A 33 -2.87 -5.34 -11.00
N GLU A 34 -2.29 -4.86 -9.90
CA GLU A 34 -0.96 -4.25 -9.93
C GLU A 34 0.06 -5.28 -10.44
N SER A 35 1.05 -4.82 -11.20
CA SER A 35 2.11 -5.72 -11.67
C SER A 35 2.88 -6.29 -10.48
N THR A 36 3.43 -7.49 -10.64
CA THR A 36 4.30 -8.09 -9.62
C THR A 36 5.51 -7.20 -9.27
N GLU A 37 5.97 -6.39 -10.23
CA GLU A 37 7.02 -5.39 -10.02
C GLU A 37 6.56 -4.24 -9.13
N GLN A 38 5.35 -3.69 -9.32
CA GLN A 38 4.77 -2.67 -8.42
C GLN A 38 4.58 -3.19 -7.01
N VAL A 39 4.14 -4.44 -6.88
CA VAL A 39 3.99 -5.09 -5.57
C VAL A 39 5.35 -5.23 -4.88
N ALA A 40 6.39 -5.65 -5.60
CA ALA A 40 7.74 -5.79 -5.06
C ALA A 40 8.34 -4.43 -4.64
N GLU A 41 8.19 -3.40 -5.46
CA GLU A 41 8.64 -2.03 -5.13
C GLU A 41 7.95 -1.53 -3.86
N ARG A 42 6.61 -1.67 -3.77
CA ARG A 42 5.84 -1.27 -2.60
C ARG A 42 6.28 -2.02 -1.34
N SER A 43 6.51 -3.33 -1.44
CA SER A 43 7.04 -4.13 -0.33
C SER A 43 8.38 -3.61 0.15
N HIS A 44 9.29 -3.28 -0.78
CA HIS A 44 10.60 -2.71 -0.44
C HIS A 44 10.47 -1.37 0.31
N TRP A 45 9.58 -0.49 -0.15
CA TRP A 45 9.29 0.79 0.54
C TRP A 45 8.72 0.58 1.95
N LEU A 46 7.82 -0.39 2.12
CA LEU A 46 7.24 -0.71 3.43
C LEU A 46 8.29 -1.24 4.41
N GLU A 47 9.14 -2.16 3.97
CA GLU A 47 10.23 -2.70 4.78
C GLU A 47 11.20 -1.59 5.22
N GLY A 48 11.61 -0.72 4.30
CA GLY A 48 12.46 0.42 4.61
C GLY A 48 11.81 1.39 5.59
N THR A 49 10.51 1.64 5.45
CA THR A 49 9.75 2.53 6.35
C THR A 49 9.68 1.95 7.76
N ILE A 50 9.38 0.65 7.89
CA ILE A 50 9.32 -0.02 9.20
C ILE A 50 10.70 0.00 9.86
N ALA A 51 11.76 -0.30 9.12
CA ALA A 51 13.12 -0.26 9.64
C ALA A 51 13.51 1.16 10.11
N GLY A 52 13.16 2.19 9.34
CA GLY A 52 13.41 3.58 9.70
C GLY A 52 12.65 4.01 10.95
N LEU A 53 11.37 3.64 11.05
CA LEU A 53 10.54 3.92 12.24
C LEU A 53 11.10 3.23 13.48
N HIS A 54 11.47 1.95 13.37
CA HIS A 54 12.08 1.22 14.48
C HIS A 54 13.43 1.81 14.90
N ALA A 55 14.23 2.33 13.95
CA ALA A 55 15.49 2.99 14.30
C ALA A 55 15.28 4.33 15.02
N ALA A 56 14.23 5.08 14.66
CA ALA A 56 13.95 6.40 15.24
C ALA A 56 13.20 6.34 16.58
N TYR A 57 12.26 5.40 16.71
CA TYR A 57 11.31 5.29 17.82
C TYR A 57 11.31 3.88 18.46
N GLY A 58 12.42 3.16 18.33
CA GLY A 58 12.58 1.83 18.93
C GLY A 58 12.96 1.90 20.41
N ASP A 59 13.31 0.75 20.98
CA ASP A 59 13.63 0.61 22.41
C ASP A 59 14.79 1.49 22.92
N THR A 60 15.55 2.10 22.02
CA THR A 60 16.64 3.04 22.33
C THR A 60 16.18 4.49 22.44
N GLU A 61 14.87 4.77 22.28
CA GLU A 61 14.33 6.12 22.41
C GLU A 61 14.56 6.66 23.84
N PRO A 62 15.13 7.87 23.99
CA PRO A 62 15.36 8.45 25.31
C PRO A 62 14.05 8.90 25.96
N GLU A 63 13.99 8.82 27.28
CA GLU A 63 12.89 9.41 28.04
C GLU A 63 12.95 10.95 27.94
N TYR A 64 11.94 11.55 27.32
CA TYR A 64 11.82 13.01 27.23
C TYR A 64 11.26 13.57 28.53
N THR A 65 12.15 14.10 29.38
CA THR A 65 11.76 14.70 30.65
C THR A 65 11.42 16.19 30.49
N PRO A 66 10.62 16.79 31.40
CA PRO A 66 10.33 18.23 31.38
C PRO A 66 11.59 19.12 31.42
N ALA A 67 12.70 18.63 31.98
CA ALA A 67 13.98 19.33 32.00
C ALA A 67 14.60 19.51 30.61
N MET A 68 14.14 18.75 29.60
CA MET A 68 14.58 18.85 28.20
C MET A 68 13.77 19.86 27.40
N LEU A 69 12.73 20.46 28.00
CA LEU A 69 11.96 21.52 27.36
C LEU A 69 12.83 22.78 27.24
N ARG A 70 13.00 23.26 26.00
CA ARG A 70 13.69 24.52 25.74
C ARG A 70 12.89 25.73 26.21
N GLU A 71 11.58 25.72 25.94
CA GLU A 71 10.62 26.74 26.34
C GLU A 71 9.30 26.04 26.70
N SER A 72 8.65 26.49 27.78
CA SER A 72 7.35 25.98 28.18
C SER A 72 6.25 26.61 27.33
N ASN A 73 5.35 25.77 26.78
CA ASN A 73 4.18 26.25 26.05
C ASN A 73 2.98 26.38 27.01
N PRO A 74 2.51 27.61 27.33
CA PRO A 74 1.40 27.81 28.25
C PRO A 74 0.05 27.27 27.74
N ASP A 75 -0.07 27.01 26.43
CA ASP A 75 -1.28 26.45 25.82
C ASP A 75 -1.32 24.90 25.89
N TYR A 76 -0.20 24.26 26.22
CA TYR A 76 -0.05 22.81 26.30
C TYR A 76 0.47 22.40 27.69
N GLY A 77 -0.43 22.53 28.68
CA GLY A 77 -0.36 21.86 29.99
C GLY A 77 0.56 22.46 31.07
N THR A 78 0.08 22.39 32.32
CA THR A 78 0.89 22.51 33.56
C THR A 78 1.69 21.25 33.82
#